data_AF-A0A9X2E8Q7-F1
#
_entry.id   AF-A0A9X2E8Q7-F1
#
_cell.length_a   1.000
_cell.length_b   1.000
_cell.length_c   1.000
_cell.angle_alpha   90.00
_cell.angle_beta   90.00
_cell.angle_gamma   90.00
#
_symmetry.space_group_name_H-M   'P 1'
#
loop_
_entity.id
_entity.type
_entity.pdbx_description
1 polymer ?
#
loop_
_entity_poly.entity_id
_entity_poly.type
_entity_poly.pdbx_seq_one_letter_code
_entity_poly.pdbx_strand_id
1 'polypeptide(L)'
;MAITDINAYAHLTPADIETLGAELDAIRRDVEQSLGDRDAKYIRRTIRAQRILEAAGRATLFASRKRSAWLLGTAMLSVAKIIENMELGHNISHGQWDWMNDPEIHSTTWEWDMTGTSGQWKRAHNYSHHTYTNVLGKDEDLGFGILRMTRDEQWKPLHLVQPLANLVLAATFEWGIALHDLSAEKLQTGVSPWQVFSEPNKAFARKAGRQVAKDFVLYPLLTGPAWKQTLKANATANLIRNLWAYAVIFCGHFPDGAEKFTEEHFADETRAEWYLRQMLGSANFQAGPAMAFMSGNLCYQIEHHLFPDIPSNRYPEIAARVRQLCDKYDLPYTTGSLGKQYLLAFRTIHKLALPDRFLRRTADDAPETSSERKFAALSRVSLPTADQWAENHWPGIDPRTGHRRGLRSAMAEAKVALREKARQEKQALREARQALQDKAREEQQLLRRKALRERAIWRMRRRQRQAN
;
A
#
# COMPACT_ATOMS: atom_id res chain seq x y z
N MET A 1 -13.33 -7.60 4.23
CA MET A 1 -14.17 -6.52 3.74
C MET A 1 -13.36 -5.30 3.96
N ALA A 2 -13.23 -4.51 2.92
CA ALA A 2 -12.78 -3.14 3.05
C ALA A 2 -13.75 -2.36 3.94
N ILE A 3 -13.28 -1.25 4.48
CA ILE A 3 -14.05 -0.35 5.33
C ILE A 3 -15.20 0.22 4.51
N THR A 4 -16.42 0.08 5.02
CA THR A 4 -17.63 0.67 4.41
C THR A 4 -18.07 1.95 5.11
N ASP A 5 -17.65 2.13 6.36
CA ASP A 5 -17.97 3.30 7.20
C ASP A 5 -16.71 3.74 7.95
N ILE A 6 -16.08 4.82 7.48
CA ILE A 6 -14.85 5.34 8.10
C ILE A 6 -15.11 5.94 9.48
N ASN A 7 -16.30 6.47 9.72
CA ASN A 7 -16.65 7.15 10.97
C ASN A 7 -16.76 6.11 12.09
N ALA A 8 -17.46 5.00 11.81
CA ALA A 8 -17.49 3.84 12.68
C ALA A 8 -16.09 3.21 12.87
N TYR A 9 -15.32 3.09 11.78
CA TYR A 9 -13.96 2.53 11.87
C TYR A 9 -13.05 3.38 12.76
N ALA A 10 -13.03 4.70 12.58
CA ALA A 10 -12.11 5.60 13.25
C ALA A 10 -12.42 5.83 14.75
N HIS A 11 -13.63 5.49 15.21
CA HIS A 11 -14.10 5.75 16.57
C HIS A 11 -14.01 7.23 16.96
N LEU A 12 -14.36 8.11 16.02
CA LEU A 12 -14.40 9.57 16.23
C LEU A 12 -15.83 10.07 16.11
N THR A 13 -16.17 11.14 16.85
CA THR A 13 -17.44 11.83 16.64
C THR A 13 -17.38 12.67 15.36
N PRO A 14 -18.53 12.99 14.74
CA PRO A 14 -18.55 13.89 13.58
C PRO A 14 -17.84 15.24 13.85
N ALA A 15 -18.02 15.80 15.06
CA ALA A 15 -17.35 17.02 15.47
C ALA A 15 -15.82 16.88 15.57
N ASP A 16 -15.33 15.72 15.99
CA ASP A 16 -13.89 15.43 16.01
C ASP A 16 -13.31 15.38 14.60
N ILE A 17 -14.03 14.74 13.66
CA ILE A 17 -13.62 14.63 12.26
C ILE A 17 -13.56 16.00 11.61
N GLU A 18 -14.61 16.82 11.77
CA GLU A 18 -14.63 18.20 11.26
C GLU A 18 -13.49 19.05 11.85
N THR A 19 -13.23 18.92 13.16
CA THR A 19 -12.13 19.66 13.80
C THR A 19 -10.77 19.18 13.30
N LEU A 20 -10.58 17.86 13.12
CA LEU A 20 -9.36 17.29 12.54
C LEU A 20 -9.12 17.84 11.12
N GLY A 21 -10.16 17.89 10.29
CA GLY A 21 -10.11 18.48 8.95
C GLY A 21 -9.66 19.94 8.98
N ALA A 22 -10.26 20.75 9.85
CA ALA A 22 -9.91 22.16 10.00
C ALA A 22 -8.45 22.37 10.48
N GLU A 23 -7.94 21.51 11.38
CA GLU A 23 -6.54 21.55 11.83
C GLU A 23 -5.56 21.11 10.74
N LEU A 24 -5.92 20.13 9.91
CA LEU A 24 -5.14 19.72 8.74
C LEU A 24 -5.10 20.84 7.68
N ASP A 25 -6.22 21.50 7.42
CA ASP A 25 -6.24 22.67 6.54
C ASP A 25 -5.40 23.83 7.10
N ALA A 26 -5.36 24.00 8.42
CA ALA A 26 -4.47 24.97 9.05
C ALA A 26 -3.00 24.62 8.81
N ILE A 27 -2.61 23.35 8.93
CA ILE A 27 -1.26 22.88 8.58
C ILE A 27 -0.93 23.23 7.13
N ARG A 28 -1.83 22.92 6.20
CA ARG A 28 -1.67 23.23 4.77
C ARG A 28 -1.46 24.72 4.54
N ARG A 29 -2.37 25.56 5.03
CA ARG A 29 -2.32 27.02 4.85
C ARG A 29 -1.03 27.62 5.42
N ASP A 30 -0.60 27.20 6.60
CA ASP A 30 0.64 27.69 7.21
C ASP A 30 1.86 27.38 6.33
N VAL A 31 1.90 26.18 5.75
CA VAL A 31 3.00 25.78 4.86
C VAL A 31 2.96 26.59 3.58
N GLU A 32 1.80 26.67 2.91
CA GLU A 32 1.59 27.45 1.68
C GLU A 32 2.02 28.92 1.86
N GLN A 33 1.62 29.55 2.95
CA GLN A 33 1.98 30.94 3.27
C GLN A 33 3.48 31.12 3.57
N SER A 34 4.17 30.06 3.98
CA SER A 34 5.60 30.08 4.29
C SER A 34 6.50 29.74 3.09
N LEU A 35 5.93 29.36 1.94
CA LEU A 35 6.70 29.01 0.76
C LEU A 35 7.46 30.22 0.22
N GLY A 36 8.71 30.00 -0.19
CA GLY A 36 9.52 31.08 -0.75
C GLY A 36 10.90 30.64 -1.20
N ASP A 37 11.86 31.56 -1.09
CA ASP A 37 13.23 31.41 -1.62
C ASP A 37 13.94 30.14 -1.16
N ARG A 38 13.67 29.65 0.04
CA ARG A 38 14.28 28.42 0.58
C ARG A 38 13.90 27.22 -0.29
N ASP A 39 12.61 27.10 -0.60
CA ASP A 39 12.04 25.98 -1.34
C ASP A 39 12.40 26.11 -2.83
N ALA A 40 12.34 27.33 -3.38
CA ALA A 40 12.76 27.58 -4.76
C ALA A 40 14.27 27.29 -4.98
N LYS A 41 15.13 27.60 -4.00
CA LYS A 41 16.57 27.24 -4.05
C LYS A 41 16.77 25.73 -3.93
N TYR A 42 15.95 25.04 -3.15
CA TYR A 42 15.99 23.59 -3.02
C TYR A 42 15.77 22.92 -4.38
N ILE A 43 14.64 23.18 -5.04
CA ILE A 43 14.31 22.49 -6.30
C ILE A 43 15.32 22.80 -7.41
N ARG A 44 15.76 24.06 -7.52
CA ARG A 44 16.78 24.46 -8.52
C ARG A 44 18.14 23.79 -8.27
N ARG A 45 18.53 23.59 -7.01
CA ARG A 45 19.76 22.86 -6.65
C ARG A 45 19.60 21.37 -6.96
N THR A 46 18.45 20.78 -6.66
CA THR A 46 18.16 19.38 -6.98
C THR A 46 18.24 19.12 -8.49
N ILE A 47 17.59 19.96 -9.30
CA ILE A 47 17.65 19.88 -10.77
C ILE A 47 19.10 20.00 -11.26
N ARG A 48 19.86 20.97 -10.75
CA ARG A 48 21.26 21.15 -11.14
C ARG A 48 22.11 19.92 -10.76
N ALA A 49 21.95 19.41 -9.55
CA ALA A 49 22.69 18.24 -9.07
C ALA A 49 22.36 17.00 -9.91
N GLN A 50 21.09 16.75 -10.20
CA GLN A 50 20.64 15.65 -11.06
C GLN A 50 21.24 15.77 -12.47
N ARG A 51 21.15 16.95 -13.11
CA ARG A 51 21.67 17.17 -14.47
C ARG A 51 23.19 17.00 -14.55
N ILE A 52 23.92 17.51 -13.55
CA ILE A 52 25.39 17.32 -13.46
C ILE A 52 25.73 15.84 -13.29
N LEU A 53 25.00 15.13 -12.40
CA LEU A 53 25.25 13.73 -12.12
C LEU A 53 24.98 12.85 -13.35
N GLU A 54 23.90 13.12 -14.08
CA GLU A 54 23.60 12.46 -15.34
C GLU A 54 24.68 12.72 -16.39
N ALA A 55 25.03 13.99 -16.63
CA ALA A 55 26.04 14.35 -17.62
C ALA A 55 27.41 13.75 -17.29
N ALA A 56 27.84 13.82 -16.04
CA ALA A 56 29.11 13.25 -15.61
C ALA A 56 29.10 11.71 -15.62
N GLY A 57 27.99 11.07 -15.28
CA GLY A 57 27.82 9.62 -15.43
C GLY A 57 27.95 9.19 -16.90
N ARG A 58 27.26 9.89 -17.81
CA ARG A 58 27.33 9.64 -19.26
C ARG A 58 28.74 9.89 -19.83
N ALA A 59 29.41 10.97 -19.41
CA ALA A 59 30.80 11.24 -19.80
C ALA A 59 31.76 10.15 -19.30
N THR A 60 31.59 9.68 -18.06
CA THR A 60 32.40 8.59 -17.50
C THR A 60 32.25 7.29 -18.30
N LEU A 61 31.06 7.04 -18.88
CA LEU A 61 30.80 5.84 -19.68
C LEU A 61 31.58 5.78 -21.01
N PHE A 62 32.16 6.88 -21.50
CA PHE A 62 33.11 6.82 -22.63
C PHE A 62 34.35 5.97 -22.29
N ALA A 63 34.72 5.90 -21.01
CA ALA A 63 35.84 5.08 -20.53
C ALA A 63 35.39 3.71 -20.00
N SER A 64 34.13 3.30 -20.20
CA SER A 64 33.51 2.15 -19.53
C SER A 64 34.06 0.77 -19.92
N ARG A 65 34.96 0.68 -20.91
CA ARG A 65 35.76 -0.54 -21.10
C ARG A 65 36.62 -0.87 -19.87
N LYS A 66 36.96 0.15 -19.06
CA LYS A 66 37.53 -0.04 -17.72
C LYS A 66 36.40 -0.30 -16.72
N ARG A 67 36.51 -1.40 -15.96
CA ARG A 67 35.47 -1.81 -15.00
C ARG A 67 35.15 -0.74 -13.95
N SER A 68 36.15 -0.02 -13.46
CA SER A 68 35.96 1.08 -12.48
C SER A 68 35.14 2.24 -13.06
N ALA A 69 35.44 2.65 -14.30
CA ALA A 69 34.67 3.69 -14.99
C ALA A 69 33.24 3.24 -15.30
N TRP A 70 33.04 1.97 -15.68
CA TRP A 70 31.70 1.43 -15.85
C TRP A 70 30.90 1.45 -14.55
N LEU A 71 31.49 1.00 -13.44
CA LEU A 71 30.83 1.00 -12.12
C LEU A 71 30.48 2.42 -11.67
N LEU A 72 31.44 3.35 -11.76
CA LEU A 72 31.22 4.75 -11.38
C LEU A 72 30.15 5.42 -12.25
N GLY A 73 30.29 5.32 -13.57
CA GLY A 73 29.32 5.92 -14.51
C GLY A 73 27.92 5.34 -14.36
N THR A 74 27.81 4.03 -14.15
CA THR A 74 26.52 3.36 -13.90
C THR A 74 25.91 3.79 -12.57
N ALA A 75 26.72 3.91 -11.49
CA ALA A 75 26.24 4.36 -10.19
C ALA A 75 25.72 5.81 -10.26
N MET A 76 26.49 6.72 -10.87
CA MET A 76 26.07 8.11 -11.07
C MET A 76 24.77 8.18 -11.87
N LEU A 77 24.66 7.43 -12.97
CA LEU A 77 23.46 7.41 -13.79
C LEU A 77 22.25 6.83 -13.05
N SER A 78 22.46 5.79 -12.23
CA SER A 78 21.39 5.18 -11.44
C SER A 78 20.83 6.16 -10.41
N VAL A 79 21.71 6.88 -9.69
CA VAL A 79 21.31 7.91 -8.73
C VAL A 79 20.62 9.08 -9.46
N ALA A 80 21.14 9.52 -10.61
CA ALA A 80 20.53 10.59 -11.39
C ALA A 80 19.12 10.22 -11.87
N LYS A 81 18.90 8.97 -12.30
CA LYS A 81 17.57 8.46 -12.68
C LYS A 81 16.62 8.34 -11.49
N ILE A 82 17.11 7.97 -10.31
CA ILE A 82 16.28 7.93 -9.09
C ILE A 82 15.84 9.35 -8.69
N ILE A 83 16.77 10.32 -8.65
CA ILE A 83 16.44 11.71 -8.31
C ILE A 83 15.48 12.30 -9.33
N GLU A 84 15.72 12.06 -10.63
CA GLU A 84 14.81 12.50 -11.67
C GLU A 84 13.42 11.90 -11.47
N ASN A 85 13.31 10.60 -11.24
CA ASN A 85 12.00 9.95 -11.15
C ASN A 85 11.24 10.34 -9.86
N MET A 86 11.89 10.23 -8.70
CA MET A 86 11.24 10.36 -7.40
C MET A 86 11.12 11.83 -6.95
N GLU A 87 12.22 12.58 -6.97
CA GLU A 87 12.27 13.91 -6.37
C GLU A 87 11.88 15.03 -7.35
N LEU A 88 12.09 14.83 -8.65
CA LEU A 88 11.75 15.80 -9.69
C LEU A 88 10.46 15.46 -10.41
N GLY A 89 10.47 14.45 -11.29
CA GLY A 89 9.38 14.08 -12.18
C GLY A 89 8.06 13.85 -11.46
N HIS A 90 8.05 13.00 -10.44
CA HIS A 90 6.87 12.76 -9.60
C HIS A 90 6.37 14.05 -8.92
N ASN A 91 7.23 14.70 -8.12
CA ASN A 91 6.85 15.86 -7.32
C ASN A 91 6.44 17.09 -8.16
N ILE A 92 7.16 17.39 -9.25
CA ILE A 92 6.80 18.48 -10.18
C ILE A 92 5.49 18.14 -10.88
N SER A 93 5.28 16.88 -11.31
CA SER A 93 4.04 16.50 -11.98
C SER A 93 2.82 16.56 -11.04
N HIS A 94 3.01 16.42 -9.72
CA HIS A 94 1.96 16.67 -8.71
C HIS A 94 1.56 18.14 -8.56
N GLY A 95 2.30 19.09 -9.16
CA GLY A 95 2.04 20.52 -9.00
C GLY A 95 2.70 21.14 -7.78
N GLN A 96 3.60 20.41 -7.10
CA GLN A 96 4.25 20.88 -5.88
C GLN A 96 5.03 22.18 -6.04
N TRP A 97 5.43 22.53 -7.26
CA TRP A 97 6.23 23.72 -7.55
C TRP A 97 5.47 24.78 -8.38
N ASP A 98 4.20 24.54 -8.70
CA ASP A 98 3.42 25.41 -9.59
C ASP A 98 3.22 26.82 -8.99
N TRP A 99 3.24 26.95 -7.66
CA TRP A 99 3.22 28.23 -6.94
C TRP A 99 4.36 29.18 -7.35
N MET A 100 5.48 28.65 -7.88
CA MET A 100 6.60 29.46 -8.36
C MET A 100 6.29 30.19 -9.67
N ASN A 101 5.25 29.79 -10.41
CA ASN A 101 4.95 30.25 -11.77
C ASN A 101 6.18 30.19 -12.71
N ASP A 102 7.05 29.21 -12.51
CA ASP A 102 8.27 29.00 -13.31
C ASP A 102 7.90 28.18 -14.56
N PRO A 103 8.18 28.63 -15.79
CA PRO A 103 7.72 27.95 -17.00
C PRO A 103 8.39 26.59 -17.23
N GLU A 104 9.58 26.36 -16.66
CA GLU A 104 10.26 25.08 -16.75
C GLU A 104 9.85 24.15 -15.59
N ILE A 105 9.73 24.68 -14.38
CA ILE A 105 9.44 23.90 -13.17
C ILE A 105 7.94 23.95 -12.88
N HIS A 106 7.14 23.32 -13.76
CA HIS A 106 5.68 23.33 -13.67
C HIS A 106 5.09 21.98 -14.08
N SER A 107 4.00 21.56 -13.43
CA SER A 107 3.34 20.28 -13.68
C SER A 107 2.77 20.11 -15.08
N THR A 108 2.63 21.19 -15.85
CA THR A 108 2.06 21.17 -17.22
C THR A 108 3.13 21.13 -18.31
N THR A 109 4.38 21.45 -17.97
CA THR A 109 5.49 21.56 -18.93
C THR A 109 6.62 20.57 -18.65
N TRP A 110 6.80 20.14 -17.39
CA TRP A 110 7.81 19.16 -17.04
C TRP A 110 7.46 17.79 -17.62
N GLU A 111 8.41 17.23 -18.39
CA GLU A 111 8.31 15.88 -18.94
C GLU A 111 9.43 15.02 -18.38
N TRP A 112 9.05 14.09 -17.51
CA TRP A 112 9.98 13.26 -16.75
C TRP A 112 10.74 12.19 -17.57
N ASP A 113 11.82 11.63 -17.02
CA ASP A 113 12.64 10.57 -17.61
C ASP A 113 12.06 9.16 -17.39
N MET A 114 10.81 8.98 -17.83
CA MET A 114 10.10 7.70 -17.88
C MET A 114 9.47 7.45 -19.24
N THR A 115 9.00 6.23 -19.46
CA THR A 115 8.38 5.76 -20.71
C THR A 115 6.95 6.28 -20.90
N GLY A 116 6.22 6.51 -19.81
CA GLY A 116 4.90 7.15 -19.80
C GLY A 116 4.99 8.67 -19.95
N THR A 117 3.94 9.30 -20.47
CA THR A 117 3.86 10.77 -20.55
C THR A 117 3.46 11.35 -19.20
N SER A 118 3.98 12.53 -18.84
CA SER A 118 3.56 13.18 -17.58
C SER A 118 2.06 13.52 -17.62
N GLY A 119 1.51 13.82 -18.79
CA GLY A 119 0.07 14.04 -18.97
C GLY A 119 -0.81 12.81 -18.68
N GLN A 120 -0.36 11.61 -19.05
CA GLN A 120 -1.04 10.35 -18.73
C GLN A 120 -1.02 10.08 -17.23
N TRP A 121 0.16 10.22 -16.62
CA TRP A 121 0.32 10.04 -15.19
C TRP A 121 -0.55 11.01 -14.38
N LYS A 122 -0.68 12.28 -14.81
CA LYS A 122 -1.58 13.24 -14.13
C LYS A 122 -3.05 12.80 -14.17
N ARG A 123 -3.51 12.16 -15.25
CA ARG A 123 -4.88 11.65 -15.35
C ARG A 123 -5.09 10.36 -14.57
N ALA A 124 -4.13 9.46 -14.62
CA ALA A 124 -4.23 8.17 -13.95
C ALA A 124 -4.01 8.33 -12.44
N HIS A 125 -2.87 8.88 -12.05
CA HIS A 125 -2.42 8.93 -10.66
C HIS A 125 -2.95 10.16 -9.90
N ASN A 126 -2.77 11.39 -10.40
CA ASN A 126 -3.24 12.57 -9.64
C ASN A 126 -4.75 12.64 -9.52
N TYR A 127 -5.48 12.29 -10.58
CA TYR A 127 -6.93 12.29 -10.52
C TYR A 127 -7.48 11.01 -9.90
N SER A 128 -7.14 9.82 -10.43
CA SER A 128 -7.77 8.59 -9.92
C SER A 128 -7.19 8.18 -8.57
N HIS A 129 -5.87 7.96 -8.48
CA HIS A 129 -5.27 7.47 -7.25
C HIS A 129 -5.41 8.46 -6.08
N HIS A 130 -4.97 9.71 -6.21
CA HIS A 130 -5.04 10.65 -5.08
C HIS A 130 -6.46 11.07 -4.67
N THR A 131 -7.44 11.00 -5.56
CA THR A 131 -8.85 11.20 -5.16
C THR A 131 -9.37 9.97 -4.43
N TYR A 132 -9.09 8.78 -4.95
CA TYR A 132 -9.72 7.52 -4.56
C TYR A 132 -8.78 6.56 -3.84
N THR A 133 -7.71 7.03 -3.18
CA THR A 133 -6.65 6.18 -2.58
C THR A 133 -7.22 4.97 -1.85
N ASN A 134 -6.83 3.77 -2.29
CA ASN A 134 -7.24 2.45 -1.80
C ASN A 134 -8.76 2.18 -1.80
N VAL A 135 -9.56 2.92 -2.58
CA VAL A 135 -10.98 2.63 -2.81
C VAL A 135 -11.10 1.54 -3.88
N LEU A 136 -11.66 0.39 -3.49
CA LEU A 136 -11.85 -0.75 -4.38
C LEU A 136 -12.72 -0.39 -5.57
N GLY A 137 -12.25 -0.73 -6.79
CA GLY A 137 -12.97 -0.45 -8.03
C GLY A 137 -12.75 0.96 -8.60
N LYS A 138 -12.16 1.88 -7.81
CA LYS A 138 -11.84 3.26 -8.24
C LYS A 138 -10.34 3.53 -8.32
N ASP A 139 -9.58 3.06 -7.33
CA ASP A 139 -8.13 3.20 -7.33
C ASP A 139 -7.50 2.14 -8.24
N GLU A 140 -7.14 2.55 -9.45
CA GLU A 140 -6.49 1.64 -10.39
C GLU A 140 -5.07 1.25 -9.92
N ASP A 141 -4.43 2.03 -9.03
CA ASP A 141 -3.09 1.73 -8.52
C ASP A 141 -3.12 0.60 -7.47
N LEU A 142 -4.31 0.22 -6.98
CA LEU A 142 -4.48 -0.92 -6.10
C LEU A 142 -4.14 -2.21 -6.86
N GLY A 143 -2.88 -2.65 -6.70
CA GLY A 143 -2.37 -3.83 -7.38
C GLY A 143 -2.03 -3.65 -8.87
N PHE A 144 -2.11 -2.43 -9.40
CA PHE A 144 -1.74 -2.10 -10.79
C PHE A 144 -2.45 -2.98 -11.84
N GLY A 145 -3.66 -3.45 -11.55
CA GLY A 145 -4.46 -4.33 -12.41
C GLY A 145 -3.91 -5.76 -12.59
N ILE A 146 -2.74 -6.07 -12.04
CA ILE A 146 -2.08 -7.39 -12.20
C ILE A 146 -1.91 -8.15 -10.88
N LEU A 147 -1.92 -7.45 -9.75
CA LEU A 147 -1.79 -8.03 -8.42
C LEU A 147 -3.12 -7.91 -7.66
N ARG A 148 -3.55 -9.01 -7.06
CA ARG A 148 -4.55 -9.05 -6.00
C ARG A 148 -3.91 -8.61 -4.69
N MET A 149 -4.27 -7.41 -4.24
CA MET A 149 -3.74 -6.79 -3.02
C MET A 149 -4.70 -6.82 -1.83
N THR A 150 -5.95 -7.18 -2.08
CA THR A 150 -6.93 -7.49 -1.03
C THR A 150 -7.71 -8.76 -1.35
N ARG A 151 -8.26 -9.38 -0.32
CA ARG A 151 -9.20 -10.52 -0.44
C ARG A 151 -10.60 -10.10 -0.88
N ASP A 152 -10.90 -8.79 -0.85
CA ASP A 152 -12.18 -8.24 -1.30
C ASP A 152 -12.30 -8.29 -2.83
N GLU A 153 -11.17 -8.41 -3.52
CA GLU A 153 -11.11 -8.84 -4.92
C GLU A 153 -11.25 -10.36 -5.01
N GLN A 154 -12.08 -10.84 -5.93
CA GLN A 154 -12.28 -12.27 -6.14
C GLN A 154 -10.98 -12.94 -6.60
N TRP A 155 -10.60 -14.05 -5.94
CA TRP A 155 -9.47 -14.85 -6.40
C TRP A 155 -9.73 -15.50 -7.76
N LYS A 156 -8.74 -15.47 -8.65
CA LYS A 156 -8.74 -16.13 -9.97
C LYS A 156 -7.50 -17.02 -10.08
N PRO A 157 -7.54 -18.13 -10.86
CA PRO A 157 -6.38 -19.02 -11.04
C PRO A 157 -5.10 -18.33 -11.50
N LEU A 158 -5.21 -17.23 -12.27
CA LEU A 158 -4.06 -16.42 -12.69
C LEU A 158 -3.26 -15.86 -11.50
N HIS A 159 -3.88 -15.64 -10.34
CA HIS A 159 -3.16 -15.15 -9.16
C HIS A 159 -2.13 -16.15 -8.62
N LEU A 160 -2.11 -17.42 -9.05
CA LEU A 160 -1.01 -18.33 -8.70
C LEU A 160 0.34 -17.85 -9.22
N VAL A 161 0.36 -17.12 -10.34
CA VAL A 161 1.61 -16.56 -10.91
C VAL A 161 1.94 -15.16 -10.38
N GLN A 162 1.12 -14.61 -9.48
CA GLN A 162 1.31 -13.29 -8.88
C GLN A 162 2.72 -13.05 -8.30
N PRO A 163 3.35 -14.01 -7.57
CA PRO A 163 4.73 -13.81 -7.10
C PRO A 163 5.73 -13.53 -8.23
N LEU A 164 5.57 -14.23 -9.37
CA LEU A 164 6.41 -14.01 -10.54
C LEU A 164 6.04 -12.72 -11.26
N ALA A 165 4.74 -12.44 -11.43
CA ALA A 165 4.25 -11.20 -12.02
C ALA A 165 4.75 -9.97 -11.24
N ASN A 166 4.81 -10.07 -9.91
CA ASN A 166 5.35 -9.03 -9.05
C ASN A 166 6.85 -8.78 -9.27
N LEU A 167 7.66 -9.83 -9.47
CA LEU A 167 9.07 -9.66 -9.80
C LEU A 167 9.27 -9.00 -11.17
N VAL A 168 8.45 -9.37 -12.16
CA VAL A 168 8.46 -8.73 -13.47
C VAL A 168 8.07 -7.26 -13.34
N LEU A 169 6.97 -6.97 -12.64
CA LEU A 169 6.52 -5.60 -12.37
C LEU A 169 7.63 -4.79 -11.69
N ALA A 170 8.26 -5.31 -10.64
CA ALA A 170 9.33 -4.62 -9.94
C ALA A 170 10.53 -4.33 -10.86
N ALA A 171 10.91 -5.26 -11.74
CA ALA A 171 12.01 -5.08 -12.67
C ALA A 171 11.67 -4.11 -13.82
N THR A 172 10.40 -3.98 -14.20
CA THR A 172 9.91 -3.15 -15.31
C THR A 172 8.92 -2.07 -14.85
N PHE A 173 9.09 -1.56 -13.63
CA PHE A 173 8.06 -0.74 -12.97
C PHE A 173 7.65 0.50 -13.77
N GLU A 174 8.59 1.19 -14.44
CA GLU A 174 8.25 2.31 -15.33
C GLU A 174 7.27 1.93 -16.45
N TRP A 175 7.39 0.71 -17.00
CA TRP A 175 6.53 0.22 -18.06
C TRP A 175 5.19 -0.22 -17.50
N GLY A 176 5.18 -0.76 -16.28
CA GLY A 176 3.96 -1.03 -15.52
C GLY A 176 3.13 0.25 -15.37
N ILE A 177 3.74 1.32 -14.84
CA ILE A 177 3.10 2.64 -14.71
C ILE A 177 2.64 3.15 -16.08
N ALA A 178 3.50 3.16 -17.10
CA ALA A 178 3.15 3.75 -18.38
C ALA A 178 1.99 3.04 -19.10
N LEU A 179 1.91 1.71 -19.02
CA LEU A 179 0.82 0.92 -19.61
C LEU A 179 -0.46 1.02 -18.79
N HIS A 180 -0.32 1.11 -17.48
CA HIS A 180 -1.43 1.36 -16.56
C HIS A 180 -2.04 2.75 -16.83
N ASP A 181 -1.23 3.81 -16.86
CA ASP A 181 -1.71 5.16 -17.12
C ASP A 181 -2.37 5.31 -18.50
N LEU A 182 -1.82 4.62 -19.52
CA LEU A 182 -2.42 4.55 -20.85
C LEU A 182 -3.80 3.89 -20.80
N SER A 183 -3.94 2.82 -20.03
CA SER A 183 -5.21 2.10 -19.89
C SER A 183 -6.24 2.98 -19.17
N ALA A 184 -5.84 3.64 -18.09
CA ALA A 184 -6.64 4.60 -17.34
C ALA A 184 -7.15 5.73 -18.26
N GLU A 185 -6.26 6.36 -19.02
CA GLU A 185 -6.64 7.43 -19.95
C GLU A 185 -7.66 6.95 -20.99
N LYS A 186 -7.46 5.76 -21.56
CA LYS A 186 -8.38 5.19 -22.56
C LYS A 186 -9.75 4.92 -21.97
N LEU A 187 -9.82 4.41 -20.73
CA LEU A 187 -11.08 4.23 -20.01
C LEU A 187 -11.78 5.57 -19.77
N GLN A 188 -11.07 6.57 -19.25
CA GLN A 188 -11.62 7.90 -18.96
C GLN A 188 -12.11 8.63 -20.22
N THR A 189 -11.42 8.43 -21.35
CA THR A 189 -11.76 9.07 -22.64
C THR A 189 -12.71 8.26 -23.50
N GLY A 190 -13.16 7.07 -23.04
CA GLY A 190 -14.04 6.18 -23.80
C GLY A 190 -13.39 5.56 -25.03
N VAL A 191 -12.06 5.59 -25.14
CA VAL A 191 -11.32 5.00 -26.25
C VAL A 191 -11.21 3.49 -26.02
N SER A 192 -11.67 2.70 -27.00
CA SER A 192 -11.60 1.25 -26.92
C SER A 192 -10.15 0.74 -26.72
N PRO A 193 -9.92 -0.26 -25.83
CA PRO A 193 -8.63 -0.92 -25.68
C PRO A 193 -8.05 -1.42 -27.01
N TRP A 194 -8.91 -1.85 -27.94
CA TRP A 194 -8.53 -2.40 -29.25
C TRP A 194 -8.24 -1.34 -30.32
N GLN A 195 -8.49 -0.05 -30.05
CA GLN A 195 -8.22 1.03 -30.99
C GLN A 195 -6.73 1.40 -30.99
N VAL A 196 -5.96 0.73 -31.86
CA VAL A 196 -4.49 0.81 -31.89
C VAL A 196 -3.96 2.20 -32.29
N PHE A 197 -4.65 2.92 -33.19
CA PHE A 197 -4.20 4.23 -33.72
C PHE A 197 -4.84 5.45 -33.04
N SER A 198 -5.25 5.32 -31.78
CA SER A 198 -5.80 6.39 -30.96
C SER A 198 -4.72 7.41 -30.52
N GLU A 199 -5.13 8.64 -30.17
CA GLU A 199 -4.20 9.68 -29.70
C GLU A 199 -3.44 9.28 -28.41
N PRO A 200 -4.07 8.69 -27.37
CA PRO A 200 -3.36 8.15 -26.21
C PRO A 200 -2.22 7.18 -26.59
N ASN A 201 -2.50 6.24 -27.50
CA ASN A 201 -1.51 5.27 -27.97
C ASN A 201 -0.36 5.95 -28.74
N LYS A 202 -0.66 6.95 -29.58
CA LYS A 202 0.35 7.72 -30.32
C LYS A 202 1.24 8.54 -29.39
N ALA A 203 0.66 9.18 -28.38
CA ALA A 203 1.40 9.95 -27.38
C ALA A 203 2.35 9.05 -26.59
N PHE A 204 1.83 7.93 -26.07
CA PHE A 204 2.64 6.90 -25.40
C PHE A 204 3.76 6.37 -26.31
N ALA A 205 3.44 5.92 -27.52
CA ALA A 205 4.43 5.36 -28.45
C ALA A 205 5.53 6.36 -28.81
N ARG A 206 5.17 7.64 -28.99
CA ARG A 206 6.14 8.72 -29.24
C ARG A 206 7.08 8.92 -28.04
N LYS A 207 6.53 8.96 -26.83
CA LYS A 207 7.33 9.13 -25.60
C LYS A 207 8.22 7.91 -25.35
N ALA A 208 7.64 6.71 -25.31
CA ALA A 208 8.37 5.46 -25.12
C ALA A 208 9.46 5.27 -26.19
N GLY A 209 9.13 5.53 -27.46
CA GLY A 209 10.09 5.46 -28.57
C GLY A 209 11.28 6.41 -28.40
N ARG A 210 11.04 7.67 -27.98
CA ARG A 210 12.11 8.62 -27.68
C ARG A 210 13.01 8.13 -26.54
N GLN A 211 12.43 7.61 -25.45
CA GLN A 211 13.23 7.12 -24.32
C GLN A 211 14.05 5.89 -24.69
N VAL A 212 13.45 4.92 -25.38
CA VAL A 212 14.15 3.72 -25.84
C VAL A 212 15.26 4.09 -26.83
N ALA A 213 14.99 4.96 -27.79
CA ALA A 213 16.00 5.44 -28.73
C ALA A 213 17.13 6.18 -28.00
N LYS A 214 16.80 7.05 -27.05
CA LYS A 214 17.79 7.78 -26.24
C LYS A 214 18.70 6.82 -25.48
N ASP A 215 18.14 5.95 -24.64
CA ASP A 215 18.91 5.12 -23.70
C ASP A 215 19.54 3.89 -24.37
N PHE A 216 18.95 3.33 -25.43
CA PHE A 216 19.44 2.06 -26.01
C PHE A 216 20.02 2.19 -27.42
N VAL A 217 19.89 3.36 -28.06
CA VAL A 217 20.47 3.62 -29.38
C VAL A 217 21.46 4.78 -29.32
N LEU A 218 21.01 5.99 -28.99
CA LEU A 218 21.82 7.21 -29.04
C LEU A 218 23.06 7.13 -28.13
N TYR A 219 22.88 6.91 -26.82
CA TYR A 219 24.03 6.89 -25.90
C TYR A 219 25.01 5.74 -26.15
N PRO A 220 24.56 4.49 -26.41
CA PRO A 220 25.47 3.44 -26.83
C PRO A 220 26.29 3.82 -28.07
N LEU A 221 25.66 4.38 -29.11
CA LEU A 221 26.35 4.82 -30.33
C LEU A 221 27.39 5.91 -30.05
N LEU A 222 27.05 6.91 -29.22
CA LEU A 222 27.97 8.00 -28.86
C LEU A 222 29.26 7.49 -28.20
N THR A 223 29.20 6.38 -27.45
CA THR A 223 30.37 5.79 -26.78
C THR A 223 31.23 4.89 -27.68
N GLY A 224 30.88 4.75 -28.97
CA GLY A 224 31.69 4.08 -29.98
C GLY A 224 32.08 2.65 -29.58
N PRO A 225 33.38 2.31 -29.45
CA PRO A 225 33.81 0.96 -29.07
C PRO A 225 33.29 0.45 -27.72
N ALA A 226 32.80 1.33 -26.84
CA ALA A 226 32.24 0.99 -25.53
C ALA A 226 30.71 0.81 -25.54
N TRP A 227 30.05 0.79 -26.71
CA TRP A 227 28.59 0.76 -26.82
C TRP A 227 27.92 -0.37 -26.02
N LYS A 228 28.53 -1.57 -25.96
CA LYS A 228 27.98 -2.71 -25.20
C LYS A 228 27.96 -2.43 -23.71
N GLN A 229 29.00 -1.77 -23.20
CA GLN A 229 29.12 -1.40 -21.79
C GLN A 229 28.12 -0.31 -21.44
N THR A 230 27.95 0.70 -22.30
CA THR A 230 26.95 1.77 -22.13
C THR A 230 25.53 1.21 -22.17
N LEU A 231 25.22 0.31 -23.10
CA LEU A 231 23.91 -0.36 -23.17
C LEU A 231 23.61 -1.12 -21.87
N LYS A 232 24.59 -1.87 -21.34
CA LYS A 232 24.46 -2.55 -20.04
C LYS A 232 24.31 -1.57 -18.87
N ALA A 233 25.04 -0.45 -18.88
CA ALA A 233 24.94 0.58 -17.85
C ALA A 233 23.54 1.20 -17.82
N ASN A 234 22.98 1.54 -18.99
CA ASN A 234 21.64 2.10 -19.12
C ASN A 234 20.57 1.09 -18.69
N ALA A 235 20.68 -0.18 -19.10
CA ALA A 235 19.79 -1.24 -18.62
C ALA A 235 19.86 -1.42 -17.09
N THR A 236 21.08 -1.39 -16.53
CA THR A 236 21.30 -1.53 -15.07
C THR A 236 20.73 -0.35 -14.31
N ALA A 237 20.94 0.88 -14.79
CA ALA A 237 20.42 2.09 -14.15
C ALA A 237 18.88 2.14 -14.18
N ASN A 238 18.26 1.75 -15.29
CA ASN A 238 16.79 1.64 -15.38
C ASN A 238 16.25 0.54 -14.45
N LEU A 239 16.92 -0.62 -14.36
CA LEU A 239 16.54 -1.68 -13.42
C LEU A 239 16.64 -1.22 -11.97
N ILE A 240 17.73 -0.54 -11.58
CA ILE A 240 17.91 -0.01 -10.23
C ILE A 240 16.81 1.01 -9.90
N ARG A 241 16.53 1.95 -10.80
CA ARG A 241 15.42 2.91 -10.61
C ARG A 241 14.08 2.18 -10.48
N ASN A 242 13.79 1.19 -11.32
CA ASN A 242 12.53 0.42 -11.24
C ASN A 242 12.36 -0.28 -9.91
N LEU A 243 13.38 -1.03 -9.45
CA LEU A 243 13.33 -1.73 -8.16
C LEU A 243 13.18 -0.76 -6.99
N TRP A 244 13.86 0.39 -7.05
CA TRP A 244 13.78 1.43 -6.03
C TRP A 244 12.39 2.08 -5.98
N ALA A 245 11.90 2.56 -7.12
CA ALA A 245 10.58 3.16 -7.27
C ALA A 245 9.48 2.21 -6.79
N TYR A 246 9.53 0.97 -7.26
CA TYR A 246 8.62 -0.10 -6.84
C TYR A 246 8.63 -0.28 -5.32
N ALA A 247 9.82 -0.41 -4.71
CA ALA A 247 9.93 -0.63 -3.27
C ALA A 247 9.37 0.54 -2.46
N VAL A 248 9.65 1.79 -2.86
CA VAL A 248 9.15 3.00 -2.21
C VAL A 248 7.62 3.07 -2.29
N ILE A 249 7.05 2.96 -3.49
CA ILE A 249 5.60 3.07 -3.73
C ILE A 249 4.83 1.95 -3.03
N PHE A 250 5.29 0.70 -3.11
CA PHE A 250 4.61 -0.42 -2.46
C PHE A 250 4.60 -0.32 -0.94
N CYS A 251 5.67 0.24 -0.34
CA CYS A 251 5.72 0.49 1.09
C CYS A 251 4.75 1.60 1.55
N GLY A 252 4.32 2.45 0.62
CA GLY A 252 3.36 3.53 0.88
C GLY A 252 1.91 3.06 1.01
N HIS A 253 1.52 2.02 0.27
CA HIS A 253 0.09 1.71 0.03
C HIS A 253 -0.38 0.35 0.53
N PHE A 254 0.52 -0.63 0.63
CA PHE A 254 0.16 -2.03 0.81
C PHE A 254 0.58 -2.71 2.11
N PRO A 255 1.42 -2.13 3.00
CA PRO A 255 1.69 -2.77 4.28
C PRO A 255 0.45 -2.87 5.17
N ASP A 256 0.56 -3.70 6.21
CA ASP A 256 -0.49 -3.83 7.22
C ASP A 256 -0.74 -2.47 7.89
N GLY A 257 -2.00 -2.02 7.91
CA GLY A 257 -2.42 -0.72 8.45
C GLY A 257 -2.54 0.41 7.42
N ALA A 258 -2.23 0.17 6.14
CA ALA A 258 -2.72 0.97 5.03
C ALA A 258 -4.06 0.37 4.59
N GLU A 259 -5.17 0.96 5.03
CA GLU A 259 -6.51 0.40 4.90
C GLU A 259 -7.10 0.55 3.50
N LYS A 260 -8.15 -0.22 3.23
CA LYS A 260 -8.88 -0.24 1.95
C LYS A 260 -10.34 0.11 2.21
N PHE A 261 -10.97 0.75 1.23
CA PHE A 261 -12.30 1.34 1.35
C PHE A 261 -13.21 0.86 0.22
N THR A 262 -14.52 0.85 0.43
CA THR A 262 -15.50 0.57 -0.63
C THR A 262 -15.99 1.85 -1.29
N GLU A 263 -16.57 1.73 -2.50
CA GLU A 263 -17.16 2.89 -3.20
C GLU A 263 -18.35 3.50 -2.44
N GLU A 264 -19.05 2.71 -1.63
CA GLU A 264 -20.24 3.13 -0.87
C GLU A 264 -19.95 4.31 0.06
N HIS A 265 -18.72 4.41 0.56
CA HIS A 265 -18.31 5.51 1.44
C HIS A 265 -18.06 6.83 0.68
N PHE A 266 -17.78 6.78 -0.62
CA PHE A 266 -17.29 7.95 -1.37
C PHE A 266 -18.40 8.92 -1.80
N ALA A 267 -19.64 8.47 -1.98
CA ALA A 267 -20.66 9.25 -2.68
C ALA A 267 -20.96 10.62 -2.03
N ASP A 268 -20.88 10.70 -0.69
CA ASP A 268 -21.20 11.88 0.11
C ASP A 268 -20.04 12.29 1.06
N GLU A 269 -18.80 11.89 0.76
CA GLU A 269 -17.63 12.12 1.62
C GLU A 269 -17.32 13.62 1.80
N THR A 270 -17.20 14.09 3.05
CA THR A 270 -16.73 15.45 3.33
C THR A 270 -15.22 15.58 3.15
N ARG A 271 -14.71 16.81 3.05
CA ARG A 271 -13.25 17.03 2.98
C ARG A 271 -12.51 16.46 4.21
N ALA A 272 -13.14 16.50 5.38
CA ALA A 272 -12.56 15.98 6.62
C ALA A 272 -12.52 14.45 6.64
N GLU A 273 -13.57 13.80 6.15
CA GLU A 273 -13.61 12.34 5.96
C GLU A 273 -12.57 11.90 4.91
N TRP A 274 -12.44 12.66 3.81
CA TRP A 274 -11.39 12.45 2.82
C TRP A 274 -9.99 12.47 3.45
N TYR A 275 -9.68 13.47 4.28
CA TYR A 275 -8.39 13.51 4.98
C TYR A 275 -8.17 12.29 5.87
N LEU A 276 -9.18 11.89 6.64
CA LEU A 276 -9.12 10.71 7.49
C LEU A 276 -8.86 9.45 6.67
N ARG A 277 -9.51 9.31 5.51
CA ARG A 277 -9.30 8.19 4.58
C ARG A 277 -7.88 8.17 4.03
N GLN A 278 -7.37 9.32 3.57
CA GLN A 278 -5.99 9.44 3.07
C GLN A 278 -4.95 9.03 4.12
N MET A 279 -5.18 9.43 5.38
CA MET A 279 -4.31 9.06 6.51
C MET A 279 -4.34 7.57 6.81
N LEU A 280 -5.53 6.97 6.87
CA LEU A 280 -5.69 5.55 7.20
C LEU A 280 -5.34 4.63 6.02
N GLY A 281 -5.45 5.12 4.79
CA GLY A 281 -5.12 4.40 3.55
C GLY A 281 -3.63 4.38 3.22
N SER A 282 -2.79 5.14 3.92
CA SER A 282 -1.38 5.32 3.59
C SER A 282 -0.46 4.91 4.73
N ALA A 283 0.77 4.53 4.40
CA ALA A 283 1.78 4.10 5.36
C ALA A 283 3.13 4.77 5.09
N ASN A 284 3.77 5.24 6.15
CA ASN A 284 5.10 5.84 6.09
C ASN A 284 6.19 4.79 6.32
N PHE A 285 7.42 5.13 5.94
CA PHE A 285 8.60 4.43 6.41
C PHE A 285 9.65 5.38 7.00
N GLN A 286 10.40 4.90 7.97
CA GLN A 286 11.43 5.67 8.64
C GLN A 286 12.62 5.86 7.70
N ALA A 287 13.03 7.11 7.52
CA ALA A 287 14.13 7.51 6.68
C ALA A 287 14.94 8.62 7.36
N GLY A 288 16.27 8.59 7.17
CA GLY A 288 17.11 9.76 7.39
C GLY A 288 17.09 10.69 6.16
N PRO A 289 17.74 11.86 6.21
CA PRO A 289 17.66 12.88 5.15
C PRO A 289 18.03 12.36 3.75
N ALA A 290 19.08 11.52 3.64
CA ALA A 290 19.49 10.95 2.37
C ALA A 290 18.43 9.97 1.80
N MET A 291 17.86 9.13 2.65
CA MET A 291 16.82 8.18 2.22
C MET A 291 15.53 8.91 1.83
N ALA A 292 15.16 9.96 2.59
CA ALA A 292 14.01 10.80 2.27
C ALA A 292 14.17 11.46 0.90
N PHE A 293 15.33 12.09 0.64
CA PHE A 293 15.63 12.67 -0.66
C PHE A 293 15.63 11.64 -1.79
N MET A 294 16.26 10.49 -1.59
CA MET A 294 16.31 9.44 -2.61
C MET A 294 14.93 8.81 -2.89
N SER A 295 13.99 8.86 -1.95
CA SER A 295 12.62 8.42 -2.15
C SER A 295 11.68 9.52 -2.65
N GLY A 296 12.15 10.72 -2.98
CA GLY A 296 11.25 11.81 -3.38
C GLY A 296 10.46 12.40 -2.20
N ASN A 297 10.91 12.16 -0.98
CA ASN A 297 10.21 12.32 0.31
C ASN A 297 8.95 11.43 0.47
N LEU A 298 8.74 10.42 -0.38
CA LEU A 298 7.66 9.43 -0.24
C LEU A 298 7.81 8.47 0.96
N CYS A 299 8.85 8.65 1.78
CA CYS A 299 8.86 8.10 3.14
C CYS A 299 7.75 8.70 4.03
N TYR A 300 7.22 9.86 3.63
CA TYR A 300 6.10 10.59 4.21
C TYR A 300 4.83 10.44 3.33
N GLN A 301 4.46 9.20 3.00
CA GLN A 301 3.32 8.88 2.15
C GLN A 301 1.99 9.42 2.70
N ILE A 302 1.77 9.37 4.02
CA ILE A 302 0.58 9.94 4.67
C ILE A 302 0.47 11.43 4.35
N GLU A 303 1.56 12.18 4.50
CA GLU A 303 1.61 13.61 4.23
C GLU A 303 1.47 13.92 2.74
N HIS A 304 2.08 13.08 1.90
CA HIS A 304 1.92 13.14 0.44
C HIS A 304 0.46 12.95 0.03
N HIS A 305 -0.28 12.06 0.66
CA HIS A 305 -1.71 11.84 0.34
C HIS A 305 -2.64 12.89 0.92
N LEU A 306 -2.29 13.48 2.06
CA LEU A 306 -2.99 14.63 2.61
C LEU A 306 -2.82 15.88 1.73
N PHE A 307 -1.58 16.14 1.29
CA PHE A 307 -1.18 17.38 0.61
C PHE A 307 -0.26 17.12 -0.60
N PRO A 308 -0.74 16.43 -1.65
CA PRO A 308 0.11 15.95 -2.75
C PRO A 308 0.78 17.06 -3.55
N ASP A 309 0.15 18.24 -3.55
CA ASP A 309 0.55 19.46 -4.26
C ASP A 309 1.37 20.43 -3.39
N ILE A 310 1.80 20.02 -2.20
CA ILE A 310 2.72 20.81 -1.36
C ILE A 310 4.17 20.34 -1.59
N PRO A 311 5.16 21.25 -1.69
CA PRO A 311 6.57 20.88 -1.83
C PRO A 311 7.04 19.79 -0.86
N SER A 312 7.52 18.68 -1.43
CA SER A 312 7.90 17.49 -0.67
C SER A 312 9.03 17.71 0.34
N ASN A 313 9.85 18.75 0.14
CA ASN A 313 10.86 19.19 1.11
C ASN A 313 10.26 19.73 2.42
N ARG A 314 8.94 20.00 2.46
CA ARG A 314 8.20 20.41 3.67
C ARG A 314 7.57 19.22 4.40
N TYR A 315 7.51 18.03 3.79
CA TYR A 315 6.89 16.85 4.40
C TYR A 315 7.47 16.48 5.77
N PRO A 316 8.77 16.61 6.08
CA PRO A 316 9.26 16.38 7.43
C PRO A 316 8.63 17.29 8.50
N GLU A 317 8.39 18.56 8.16
CA GLU A 317 7.77 19.54 9.07
C GLU A 317 6.27 19.25 9.23
N ILE A 318 5.60 18.90 8.14
CA ILE A 318 4.18 18.51 8.12
C ILE A 318 3.98 17.24 8.93
N ALA A 319 4.84 16.23 8.74
CA ALA A 319 4.75 14.93 9.40
C ALA A 319 4.82 15.05 10.92
N ALA A 320 5.62 15.98 11.44
CA ALA A 320 5.66 16.26 12.87
C ALA A 320 4.30 16.75 13.40
N ARG A 321 3.64 17.64 12.66
CA ARG A 321 2.33 18.22 13.03
C ARG A 321 1.20 17.20 12.84
N VAL A 322 1.18 16.47 11.73
CA VAL A 322 0.21 15.38 11.47
C VAL A 322 0.31 14.30 12.54
N ARG A 323 1.53 13.91 12.96
CA ARG A 323 1.69 12.94 14.04
C ARG A 323 1.12 13.44 15.37
N GLN A 324 1.29 14.72 15.69
CA GLN A 324 0.66 15.32 16.88
C GLN A 324 -0.86 15.26 16.81
N LEU A 325 -1.46 15.48 15.63
CA LEU A 325 -2.89 15.29 15.43
C LEU A 325 -3.29 13.82 15.60
N CYS A 326 -2.54 12.87 15.04
CA CYS A 326 -2.81 11.44 15.27
C CYS A 326 -2.78 11.08 16.76
N ASP A 327 -1.86 11.64 17.54
CA ASP A 327 -1.81 11.42 18.98
C ASP A 327 -2.97 12.12 19.71
N LYS A 328 -3.34 13.35 19.31
CA LYS A 328 -4.46 14.12 19.87
C LYS A 328 -5.82 13.42 19.64
N TYR A 329 -6.02 12.83 18.47
CA TYR A 329 -7.24 12.15 18.07
C TYR A 329 -7.23 10.64 18.33
N ASP A 330 -6.15 10.11 18.92
CA ASP A 330 -5.94 8.67 19.16
C ASP A 330 -6.12 7.82 17.88
N LEU A 331 -5.59 8.32 16.77
CA LEU A 331 -5.54 7.65 15.47
C LEU A 331 -4.18 6.96 15.27
N PRO A 332 -4.10 5.83 14.54
CA PRO A 332 -2.84 5.23 14.19
C PRO A 332 -2.06 6.11 13.20
N TYR A 333 -0.76 6.27 13.44
CA TYR A 333 0.18 6.82 12.46
C TYR A 333 1.01 5.67 11.90
N THR A 334 0.54 5.07 10.79
CA THR A 334 1.11 3.83 10.25
C THR A 334 2.52 4.05 9.74
N THR A 335 3.53 3.59 10.48
CA THR A 335 4.95 3.75 10.12
C THR A 335 5.82 2.58 10.58
N GLY A 336 6.92 2.34 9.88
CA GLY A 336 7.89 1.28 10.19
C GLY A 336 9.21 1.46 9.46
N SER A 337 10.15 0.52 9.59
CA SER A 337 11.33 0.52 8.71
C SER A 337 10.94 0.15 7.28
N LEU A 338 11.68 0.65 6.28
CA LEU A 338 11.43 0.32 4.86
C LEU A 338 11.36 -1.20 4.64
N GLY A 339 12.32 -1.96 5.20
CA GLY A 339 12.34 -3.41 5.09
C GLY A 339 11.11 -4.08 5.72
N LYS A 340 10.60 -3.58 6.85
CA LYS A 340 9.38 -4.12 7.45
C LYS A 340 8.17 -3.87 6.56
N GLN A 341 7.98 -2.62 6.11
CA GLN A 341 6.85 -2.26 5.22
C GLN A 341 6.87 -3.10 3.94
N TYR A 342 8.05 -3.24 3.33
CA TYR A 342 8.25 -4.06 2.15
C TYR A 342 7.86 -5.52 2.38
N LEU A 343 8.34 -6.13 3.48
CA LEU A 343 8.03 -7.53 3.79
C LEU A 343 6.55 -7.77 4.09
N LEU A 344 5.84 -6.78 4.65
CA LEU A 344 4.40 -6.88 4.87
C LEU A 344 3.63 -6.91 3.54
N ALA A 345 3.95 -5.97 2.63
CA ALA A 345 3.38 -5.95 1.28
C ALA A 345 3.71 -7.24 0.51
N PHE A 346 4.98 -7.67 0.53
CA PHE A 346 5.44 -8.89 -0.12
C PHE A 346 4.74 -10.15 0.42
N ARG A 347 4.56 -10.24 1.74
CA ARG A 347 3.79 -11.32 2.38
C ARG A 347 2.34 -11.32 1.88
N THR A 348 1.70 -10.17 1.75
CA THR A 348 0.32 -10.06 1.22
C THR A 348 0.24 -10.60 -0.21
N ILE A 349 1.16 -10.20 -1.09
CA ILE A 349 1.26 -10.69 -2.48
C ILE A 349 1.35 -12.22 -2.52
N HIS A 350 2.22 -12.82 -1.70
CA HIS A 350 2.41 -14.28 -1.69
C HIS A 350 1.22 -15.01 -1.07
N LYS A 351 0.63 -14.44 -0.02
CA LYS A 351 -0.51 -15.03 0.66
C LYS A 351 -1.76 -15.04 -0.22
N LEU A 352 -2.04 -13.94 -0.92
CA LEU A 352 -3.22 -13.78 -1.77
C LEU A 352 -3.09 -14.45 -3.15
N ALA A 353 -1.90 -14.95 -3.48
CA ALA A 353 -1.69 -15.80 -4.66
C ALA A 353 -2.45 -17.13 -4.55
N LEU A 354 -2.65 -17.65 -3.33
CA LEU A 354 -3.34 -18.92 -3.07
C LEU A 354 -4.86 -18.71 -2.91
N PRO A 355 -5.69 -19.74 -3.22
CA PRO A 355 -7.13 -19.68 -3.02
C PRO A 355 -7.55 -19.35 -1.58
N ASP A 356 -8.68 -18.65 -1.46
CA ASP A 356 -9.18 -18.12 -0.17
C ASP A 356 -9.44 -19.18 0.91
N ARG A 357 -9.69 -20.45 0.51
CA ARG A 357 -9.84 -21.58 1.44
C ARG A 357 -8.61 -21.83 2.33
N PHE A 358 -7.44 -21.31 1.95
CA PHE A 358 -6.21 -21.41 2.74
C PHE A 358 -6.02 -20.23 3.71
N LEU A 359 -6.85 -19.19 3.63
CA LEU A 359 -6.81 -18.05 4.53
C LEU A 359 -7.48 -18.40 5.85
N ARG A 360 -6.81 -18.06 6.96
CA ARG A 360 -7.29 -18.42 8.32
C ARG A 360 -8.12 -17.33 8.99
N ARG A 361 -7.85 -16.06 8.68
CA ARG A 361 -8.57 -14.93 9.28
C ARG A 361 -9.77 -14.56 8.45
N THR A 362 -10.80 -13.99 9.08
CA THR A 362 -11.94 -13.40 8.37
C THR A 362 -11.50 -12.17 7.60
N ALA A 363 -12.35 -11.71 6.69
CA ALA A 363 -12.06 -10.54 5.91
C ALA A 363 -12.17 -9.23 6.73
N ASP A 364 -12.78 -9.26 7.90
CA ASP A 364 -12.93 -8.10 8.79
C ASP A 364 -11.70 -7.86 9.67
N ASP A 365 -10.90 -8.90 9.96
CA ASP A 365 -9.70 -8.82 10.80
C ASP A 365 -8.48 -9.48 10.12
N ALA A 366 -8.21 -9.09 8.88
CA ALA A 366 -7.02 -9.53 8.18
C ALA A 366 -5.92 -8.46 8.27
N PRO A 367 -4.63 -8.83 8.19
CA PRO A 367 -3.59 -7.80 8.21
C PRO A 367 -3.55 -6.93 6.93
N GLU A 368 -4.02 -7.46 5.80
CA GLU A 368 -4.06 -6.81 4.49
C GLU A 368 -5.34 -6.02 4.20
N THR A 369 -6.42 -6.30 4.94
CA THR A 369 -7.72 -5.64 4.84
C THR A 369 -8.44 -5.74 6.18
N SER A 370 -9.19 -4.71 6.54
CA SER A 370 -9.86 -4.59 7.81
C SER A 370 -11.20 -3.89 7.61
N SER A 371 -12.18 -4.18 8.47
CA SER A 371 -13.46 -3.46 8.50
C SER A 371 -13.84 -3.04 9.92
N GLU A 372 -14.81 -2.14 10.03
CA GLU A 372 -15.43 -1.72 11.28
C GLU A 372 -16.05 -2.90 12.05
N ARG A 373 -16.41 -3.99 11.37
CA ARG A 373 -16.97 -5.20 11.98
C ARG A 373 -16.00 -5.95 12.88
N LYS A 374 -14.68 -5.72 12.78
CA LYS A 374 -13.72 -6.31 13.72
C LYS A 374 -13.96 -5.90 15.17
N PHE A 375 -14.60 -4.74 15.37
CA PHE A 375 -14.89 -4.18 16.67
C PHE A 375 -16.23 -4.67 17.24
N ALA A 376 -17.02 -5.43 16.47
CA ALA A 376 -18.32 -5.94 16.91
C ALA A 376 -18.27 -6.78 18.20
N ALA A 377 -17.12 -7.41 18.51
CA ALA A 377 -16.93 -8.17 19.75
C ALA A 377 -16.59 -7.30 20.99
N LEU A 378 -16.19 -6.05 20.77
CA LEU A 378 -16.06 -5.05 21.84
C LEU A 378 -17.43 -4.50 22.24
N SER A 379 -18.38 -4.48 21.31
CA SER A 379 -19.77 -4.18 21.56
C SER A 379 -20.43 -5.36 22.29
N ARG A 380 -20.74 -5.22 23.59
CA ARG A 380 -21.53 -6.24 24.32
C ARG A 380 -22.99 -6.36 23.83
N VAL A 381 -23.37 -5.66 22.78
CA VAL A 381 -24.72 -5.59 22.21
C VAL A 381 -24.58 -5.73 20.69
N SER A 382 -25.45 -6.54 20.08
CA SER A 382 -25.59 -6.71 18.63
C SER A 382 -25.45 -5.38 17.87
N LEU A 383 -24.74 -5.40 16.73
CA LEU A 383 -24.37 -4.22 15.94
C LEU A 383 -25.54 -3.21 15.82
N PRO A 384 -25.40 -2.01 16.41
CA PRO A 384 -26.40 -0.96 16.25
C PRO A 384 -26.24 -0.26 14.91
N THR A 385 -27.29 0.39 14.40
CA THR A 385 -27.21 1.31 13.24
C THR A 385 -26.26 2.48 13.53
N ALA A 386 -25.83 3.23 12.50
CA ALA A 386 -24.91 4.37 12.65
C ALA A 386 -25.32 5.34 13.76
N ASP A 387 -26.63 5.57 13.93
CA ASP A 387 -27.20 6.42 14.99
C ASP A 387 -27.02 5.86 16.42
N GLN A 388 -26.96 4.54 16.57
CA GLN A 388 -26.89 3.84 17.86
C GLN A 388 -25.45 3.51 18.29
N TRP A 389 -24.46 3.74 17.42
CA TRP A 389 -23.05 3.54 17.73
C TRP A 389 -22.53 4.53 18.78
N ALA A 390 -23.09 5.75 18.76
CA ALA A 390 -22.78 6.84 19.69
C ALA A 390 -23.24 6.55 21.14
N GLU A 391 -24.22 5.69 21.36
CA GLU A 391 -24.80 5.45 22.70
C GLU A 391 -24.07 4.34 23.50
N ASN A 392 -23.35 3.43 22.83
CA ASN A 392 -22.83 2.20 23.46
C ASN A 392 -21.30 2.04 23.44
N HIS A 393 -20.61 2.83 22.63
CA HIS A 393 -19.15 2.99 22.70
C HIS A 393 -18.92 4.43 23.09
N TRP A 394 -17.87 4.72 23.85
CA TRP A 394 -17.57 6.08 24.27
C TRP A 394 -16.49 6.66 23.33
N PRO A 395 -16.82 7.10 22.09
CA PRO A 395 -15.91 7.97 21.37
C PRO A 395 -15.82 9.27 22.17
N GLY A 396 -14.60 9.65 22.52
CA GLY A 396 -14.36 10.84 23.32
C GLY A 396 -13.35 10.63 24.43
N ILE A 397 -13.38 11.52 25.42
CA ILE A 397 -12.42 11.55 26.51
C ILE A 397 -12.86 10.56 27.60
N ASP A 398 -12.00 9.60 27.92
CA ASP A 398 -12.18 8.72 29.06
C ASP A 398 -12.24 9.57 30.35
N PRO A 399 -13.37 9.55 31.08
CA PRO A 399 -13.54 10.40 32.26
C PRO A 399 -12.61 10.03 33.41
N ARG A 400 -12.01 8.83 33.42
CA ARG A 400 -11.09 8.37 34.46
C ARG A 400 -9.65 8.75 34.19
N THR A 401 -9.25 8.70 32.92
CA THR A 401 -7.85 8.93 32.52
C THR A 401 -7.64 10.30 31.88
N GLY A 402 -8.70 10.97 31.44
CA GLY A 402 -8.63 12.22 30.69
C GLY A 402 -8.08 12.06 29.26
N HIS A 403 -7.83 10.83 28.82
CA HIS A 403 -7.31 10.54 27.49
C HIS A 403 -8.45 10.25 26.50
N ARG A 404 -8.29 10.75 25.28
CA ARG A 404 -9.20 10.40 24.19
C ARG A 404 -9.05 8.92 23.82
N ARG A 405 -10.19 8.26 23.57
CA ARG A 405 -10.25 6.90 23.00
C ARG A 405 -10.76 6.98 21.57
N GLY A 406 -9.88 6.66 20.63
CA GLY A 406 -10.13 6.56 19.20
C GLY A 406 -9.68 5.21 18.66
N LEU A 407 -9.44 5.15 17.35
CA LEU A 407 -9.09 3.91 16.65
C LEU A 407 -7.89 3.17 17.25
N ARG A 408 -6.85 3.87 17.70
CA ARG A 408 -5.63 3.24 18.25
C ARG A 408 -5.96 2.49 19.54
N SER A 409 -6.72 3.08 20.46
CA SER A 409 -7.22 2.39 21.66
C SER A 409 -8.14 1.22 21.30
N ALA A 410 -9.09 1.43 20.38
CA ALA A 410 -10.02 0.40 19.94
C ALA A 410 -9.30 -0.82 19.34
N MET A 411 -8.26 -0.61 18.53
CA MET A 411 -7.43 -1.68 17.97
C MET A 411 -6.69 -2.45 19.07
N ALA A 412 -6.18 -1.77 20.09
CA ALA A 412 -5.51 -2.40 21.22
C ALA A 412 -6.48 -3.29 22.01
N GLU A 413 -7.69 -2.80 22.26
CA GLU A 413 -8.75 -3.53 22.96
C GLU A 413 -9.26 -4.72 22.14
N ALA A 414 -9.54 -4.53 20.86
CA ALA A 414 -9.96 -5.60 19.94
C ALA A 414 -8.93 -6.74 19.95
N LYS A 415 -7.64 -6.40 19.93
CA LYS A 415 -6.55 -7.38 19.98
C LYS A 415 -6.54 -8.18 21.30
N VAL A 416 -6.86 -7.56 22.42
CA VAL A 416 -6.99 -8.25 23.72
C VAL A 416 -8.21 -9.16 23.70
N ALA A 417 -9.38 -8.64 23.32
CA ALA A 417 -10.63 -9.39 23.26
C ALA A 417 -10.54 -10.62 22.33
N LEU A 418 -9.92 -10.47 21.15
CA LEU A 418 -9.69 -11.57 20.21
C LEU A 418 -8.77 -12.64 20.79
N ARG A 419 -7.73 -12.26 21.55
CA ARG A 419 -6.84 -13.22 22.23
C ARG A 419 -7.57 -13.99 23.33
N GLU A 420 -8.45 -13.33 24.06
CA GLU A 420 -9.27 -13.97 25.10
C GLU A 420 -10.29 -14.92 24.49
N LYS A 421 -11.01 -14.50 23.45
CA LYS A 421 -11.92 -15.37 22.68
C LYS A 421 -11.20 -16.61 22.13
N ALA A 422 -10.02 -16.43 21.52
CA ALA A 422 -9.23 -17.56 21.02
C ALA A 422 -8.77 -18.51 22.13
N ARG A 423 -8.51 -18.00 23.35
CA ARG A 423 -8.21 -18.85 24.53
C ARG A 423 -9.44 -19.64 24.97
N GLN A 424 -10.61 -18.99 25.05
CA GLN A 424 -11.88 -19.62 25.43
C GLN A 424 -12.29 -20.71 24.42
N GLU A 425 -12.21 -20.43 23.11
CA GLU A 425 -12.50 -21.42 22.06
C GLU A 425 -11.54 -22.61 22.13
N LYS A 426 -10.24 -22.36 22.35
CA LYS A 426 -9.25 -23.44 22.52
C LYS A 426 -9.54 -24.29 23.76
N GLN A 427 -10.02 -23.69 24.83
CA GLN A 427 -10.43 -24.41 26.04
C GLN A 427 -11.69 -25.23 25.78
N ALA A 428 -12.73 -24.65 25.20
CA ALA A 428 -13.96 -25.36 24.83
C ALA A 428 -13.69 -26.53 23.89
N LEU A 429 -12.79 -26.38 22.91
CA LEU A 429 -12.38 -27.46 22.02
C LEU A 429 -11.65 -28.59 22.76
N ARG A 430 -10.82 -28.27 23.77
CA ARG A 430 -10.16 -29.25 24.62
C ARG A 430 -11.16 -30.02 25.47
N GLU A 431 -12.12 -29.33 26.09
CA GLU A 431 -13.18 -29.92 26.89
C GLU A 431 -14.08 -30.82 26.04
N ALA A 432 -14.49 -30.37 24.85
CA ALA A 432 -15.26 -31.17 23.90
C ALA A 432 -14.50 -32.43 23.43
N ARG A 433 -13.19 -32.30 23.16
CA ARG A 433 -12.34 -33.45 22.79
C ARG A 433 -12.22 -34.45 23.95
N GLN A 434 -12.09 -33.96 25.18
CA GLN A 434 -12.03 -34.81 26.37
C GLN A 434 -13.35 -35.55 26.58
N ALA A 435 -14.48 -34.85 26.51
CA ALA A 435 -15.81 -35.44 26.61
C ALA A 435 -16.06 -36.52 25.53
N LEU A 436 -15.63 -36.29 24.29
CA LEU A 436 -15.70 -37.29 23.21
C LEU A 436 -14.83 -38.52 23.50
N GLN A 437 -13.63 -38.33 24.06
CA GLN A 437 -12.76 -39.43 24.44
C GLN A 437 -13.33 -40.25 25.60
N ASP A 438 -13.92 -39.59 26.60
CA ASP A 438 -14.53 -40.26 27.74
C ASP A 438 -15.79 -41.03 27.32
N LYS A 439 -16.64 -40.46 26.47
CA LYS A 439 -17.77 -41.17 25.86
C LYS A 439 -17.32 -42.39 25.04
N ALA A 440 -16.27 -42.26 24.24
CA ALA A 440 -15.71 -43.39 23.48
C ALA A 440 -15.18 -44.50 24.41
N ARG A 441 -14.57 -44.15 25.55
CA ARG A 441 -14.12 -45.11 26.57
C ARG A 441 -15.30 -45.82 27.23
N GLU A 442 -16.36 -45.10 27.58
CA GLU A 442 -17.58 -45.68 28.16
C GLU A 442 -18.26 -46.65 27.19
N GLU A 443 -18.41 -46.28 25.92
CA GLU A 443 -18.96 -47.15 24.87
C GLU A 443 -18.10 -48.42 24.69
N GLN A 444 -16.77 -48.28 24.68
CA GLN A 444 -15.86 -49.41 24.60
C GLN A 444 -15.97 -50.35 25.82
N GLN A 445 -16.13 -49.81 27.02
CA GLN A 445 -16.35 -50.60 28.24
C GLN A 445 -17.70 -51.34 28.18
N LEU A 446 -18.75 -50.69 27.70
CA LEU A 446 -20.07 -51.29 27.55
C LEU A 446 -20.05 -52.45 26.54
N LEU A 447 -19.40 -52.26 25.39
CA LEU A 447 -19.18 -53.31 24.38
C LEU A 447 -18.38 -54.48 24.95
N ARG A 448 -17.30 -54.22 25.72
CA ARG A 448 -16.53 -55.26 26.40
C ARG A 448 -17.38 -56.06 27.40
N ARG A 449 -18.19 -55.38 28.21
CA ARG A 449 -19.11 -56.03 29.17
C ARG A 449 -20.15 -56.90 28.43
N LYS A 450 -20.72 -56.41 27.32
CA LYS A 450 -21.66 -57.16 26.50
C LYS A 450 -21.00 -58.42 25.90
N ALA A 451 -19.81 -58.28 25.32
CA ALA A 451 -19.06 -59.41 24.77
C ALA A 451 -18.68 -60.46 25.82
N LEU A 452 -18.30 -60.04 27.04
CA LEU A 452 -18.04 -60.94 28.15
C LEU A 452 -19.32 -61.70 28.57
N ARG A 453 -20.46 -61.00 28.65
CA ARG A 453 -21.76 -61.62 28.95
C ARG A 453 -22.18 -62.62 27.89
N GLU A 454 -22.03 -62.29 26.61
CA GLU A 454 -22.31 -63.20 25.49
C GLU A 454 -21.40 -64.44 25.52
N ARG A 455 -20.10 -64.27 25.78
CA ARG A 455 -19.17 -65.40 25.97
C ARG A 455 -19.55 -66.28 27.15
N ALA A 456 -19.99 -65.70 28.26
CA ALA A 456 -20.45 -66.45 29.42
C ALA A 456 -21.72 -67.27 29.10
N ILE A 457 -22.70 -66.66 28.43
CA ILE A 457 -23.93 -67.33 27.96
C ILE A 457 -23.57 -68.48 27.00
N TRP A 458 -22.66 -68.25 26.05
CA TRP A 458 -22.20 -69.27 25.11
C TRP A 458 -21.53 -70.45 25.83
N ARG A 459 -20.64 -70.19 26.80
CA ARG A 459 -20.00 -71.24 27.61
C ARG A 459 -21.01 -72.05 28.40
N MET A 460 -22.03 -71.39 28.97
CA MET A 460 -23.09 -72.05 29.73
C MET A 460 -23.93 -72.97 28.83
N ARG A 461 -24.36 -72.48 27.66
CA ARG A 461 -25.07 -73.28 26.65
C ARG A 461 -24.25 -74.47 26.14
N ARG A 462 -22.94 -74.29 25.94
CA ARG A 462 -22.02 -75.37 25.53
C ARG A 462 -21.92 -76.47 26.60
N ARG A 463 -21.84 -76.10 27.88
CA ARG A 463 -21.83 -77.06 28.99
C ARG A 463 -23.15 -77.84 29.08
N GLN A 464 -24.29 -77.19 28.91
CA GLN A 464 -25.60 -77.85 28.87
C GLN A 464 -25.71 -78.86 27.70
N ARG A 465 -25.13 -78.57 26.54
CA ARG A 465 -25.09 -79.49 25.39
C ARG A 465 -24.12 -80.68 25.55
N GLN A 466 -23.21 -80.64 26.51
CA GLN A 466 -22.28 -81.75 26.79
C GLN A 466 -22.75 -82.63 27.96
N ALA A 467 -23.79 -82.20 28.68
CA ALA A 467 -24.39 -82.92 29.80
C ALA A 467 -25.69 -83.67 29.42
N ASN A 468 -26.18 -83.43 28.20
CA ASN A 468 -27.15 -84.27 27.49
C ASN A 468 -26.40 -85.07 26.44
#